data_AF-A0A135TM02-F1
#
_entry.id   AF-A0A135TM02-F1
#
_cell.length_a   1.000
_cell.length_b   1.000
_cell.length_c   1.000
_cell.angle_alpha   90.00
_cell.angle_beta   90.00
_cell.angle_gamma   90.00
#
_symmetry.space_group_name_H-M   'P 1'
#
loop_
_entity.id
_entity.type
_entity.pdbx_description
1 polymer ?
#
loop_
_entity_poly.entity_id
_entity_poly.type
_entity_poly.pdbx_seq_one_letter_code
_entity_poly.pdbx_strand_id
1 'polypeptide(L)'
;MKFLQSTSLVALGAATANAYMCNCFNVNRPTIAAAIHVCKAFGGAVCYNNARNINGCIMSHTITDADCARLYTKIENGKEVLDPSFKANCEHYTGSCPK
;
A
#
# COMPACT_ATOMS: atom_id res chain seq x y z
N MET A 1 -54.38 -15.71 -4.50
CA MET A 1 -53.13 -16.35 -4.04
C MET A 1 -52.09 -16.08 -5.12
N LYS A 2 -51.13 -15.14 -4.96
CA LYS A 2 -49.80 -15.33 -4.32
C LYS A 2 -49.11 -16.56 -4.96
N PHE A 3 -48.02 -16.46 -5.72
CA PHE A 3 -46.82 -15.64 -5.54
C PHE A 3 -46.10 -15.35 -6.86
N LEU A 4 -45.58 -14.13 -6.99
CA LEU A 4 -44.46 -13.79 -7.86
C LEU A 4 -43.23 -14.59 -7.40
N GLN A 5 -42.53 -15.26 -8.32
CA GLN A 5 -41.12 -15.59 -8.13
C GLN A 5 -40.29 -14.73 -9.07
N SER A 6 -39.93 -13.57 -8.53
CA SER A 6 -39.00 -12.64 -9.14
C SER A 6 -37.61 -13.28 -9.23
N THR A 7 -37.08 -13.31 -10.44
CA THR A 7 -35.67 -13.48 -10.75
C THR A 7 -34.82 -12.48 -9.95
N SER A 8 -33.85 -12.98 -9.19
CA SER A 8 -32.69 -12.20 -8.76
C SER A 8 -31.45 -13.09 -8.86
N LEU A 9 -30.80 -13.08 -10.03
CA LEU A 9 -29.38 -13.39 -10.08
C LEU A 9 -28.66 -12.30 -9.29
N VAL A 10 -28.26 -12.61 -8.07
CA VAL A 10 -27.25 -11.79 -7.38
C VAL A 10 -25.92 -12.13 -8.04
N ALA A 11 -25.60 -11.38 -9.11
CA ALA A 11 -24.25 -11.27 -9.58
C ALA A 11 -23.46 -10.56 -8.47
N LEU A 12 -22.85 -11.35 -7.59
CA LEU A 12 -21.70 -10.90 -6.80
C LEU A 12 -20.59 -10.63 -7.81
N GLY A 13 -20.60 -9.44 -8.38
CA GLY A 13 -19.44 -8.91 -9.06
C GLY A 13 -18.28 -9.05 -8.09
N ALA A 14 -17.29 -9.86 -8.47
CA ALA A 14 -16.01 -9.86 -7.80
C ALA A 14 -15.56 -8.40 -7.86
N ALA A 15 -15.73 -7.68 -6.75
CA ALA A 15 -15.09 -6.40 -6.57
C ALA A 15 -13.60 -6.75 -6.64
N THR A 16 -13.02 -6.59 -7.82
CA THR A 16 -11.59 -6.41 -7.95
C THR A 16 -11.34 -5.12 -7.17
N ALA A 17 -11.17 -5.24 -5.85
CA ALA A 17 -10.72 -4.15 -5.04
C ALA A 17 -9.43 -3.71 -5.72
N ASN A 18 -9.46 -2.53 -6.35
CA ASN A 18 -8.28 -1.93 -6.94
C ASN A 18 -7.35 -1.62 -5.78
N ALA A 19 -6.57 -2.63 -5.39
CA ALA A 19 -5.63 -2.53 -4.32
C ALA A 19 -4.28 -2.18 -4.93
N TYR A 20 -3.47 -1.52 -4.13
CA TYR A 20 -2.10 -1.17 -4.45
C TYR A 20 -1.24 -1.75 -3.35
N MET A 21 -0.14 -2.38 -3.73
CA MET A 21 0.92 -2.73 -2.81
C MET A 21 1.94 -1.59 -2.80
N CYS A 22 1.90 -0.78 -1.75
CA CYS A 22 2.73 0.40 -1.62
C CYS A 22 3.83 0.21 -0.56
N ASN A 23 5.02 0.72 -0.83
CA ASN A 23 6.08 0.92 0.15
C ASN A 23 6.82 2.23 -0.13
N CYS A 24 7.54 2.72 0.87
CA CYS A 24 8.54 3.77 0.68
C CYS A 24 9.92 3.13 0.67
N PHE A 25 10.71 3.37 -0.38
CA PHE A 25 12.08 2.89 -0.47
C PHE A 25 13.06 4.05 -0.45
N ASN A 26 14.23 3.86 0.16
CA ASN A 26 15.28 4.86 0.14
C ASN A 26 16.13 4.73 -1.14
N VAL A 27 16.23 5.76 -1.97
CA VAL A 27 16.98 5.69 -3.23
C VAL A 27 18.48 5.46 -3.05
N ASN A 28 19.04 5.91 -1.92
CA ASN A 28 20.45 5.72 -1.59
C ASN A 28 20.71 4.34 -0.98
N ARG A 29 19.65 3.67 -0.49
CA ARG A 29 19.69 2.33 0.13
C ARG A 29 18.42 1.57 -0.24
N PRO A 30 18.29 1.12 -1.51
CA PRO A 30 17.04 0.56 -2.03
C PRO A 30 16.61 -0.75 -1.35
N THR A 31 17.50 -1.38 -0.57
CA THR A 31 17.17 -2.51 0.29
C THR A 31 16.32 -2.12 1.51
N ILE A 32 16.24 -0.83 1.84
CA ILE A 32 15.36 -0.29 2.88
C ILE A 32 14.02 0.02 2.24
N ALA A 33 13.13 -0.98 2.20
CA ALA A 33 11.73 -0.82 1.83
C ALA A 33 10.86 -0.86 3.09
N ALA A 34 10.19 0.26 3.36
CA ALA A 34 9.47 0.47 4.60
C ALA A 34 7.98 0.65 4.29
N ALA A 35 7.21 -0.41 4.53
CA ALA A 35 5.77 -0.45 4.30
C ALA A 35 4.93 -0.40 5.59
N ILE A 36 5.53 -0.72 6.75
CA ILE A 36 4.80 -0.75 8.02
C ILE A 36 4.33 0.65 8.41
N HIS A 37 5.19 1.67 8.27
CA HIS A 37 4.77 3.04 8.61
C HIS A 37 3.75 3.57 7.60
N VAL A 38 3.85 3.15 6.33
CA VAL A 38 2.86 3.44 5.29
C VAL A 38 1.48 2.91 5.72
N CYS A 39 1.38 1.64 6.10
CA CYS A 39 0.12 1.07 6.60
C CYS A 39 -0.40 1.76 7.85
N LYS A 40 0.50 2.10 8.79
CA LYS A 40 0.12 2.78 10.03
C LYS A 40 -0.43 4.18 9.77
N ALA A 41 0.10 4.89 8.79
CA ALA A 41 -0.27 6.27 8.51
C ALA A 41 -1.50 6.41 7.60
N PHE A 42 -1.62 5.55 6.58
CA PHE A 42 -2.66 5.67 5.54
C PHE A 42 -3.72 4.57 5.60
N GLY A 43 -3.58 3.63 6.53
CA GLY A 43 -4.42 2.44 6.61
C GLY A 43 -4.02 1.38 5.57
N GLY A 44 -4.46 0.15 5.81
CA GLY A 44 -4.16 -0.99 4.94
C GLY A 44 -3.67 -2.20 5.73
N ALA A 45 -3.26 -3.23 5.00
CA ALA A 45 -2.73 -4.46 5.55
C ALA A 45 -1.26 -4.64 5.19
N VAL A 46 -0.42 -4.96 6.19
CA VAL A 46 0.98 -5.31 5.95
C VAL A 46 1.03 -6.68 5.27
N CYS A 47 1.79 -6.75 4.20
CA CYS A 47 2.05 -7.93 3.42
C CYS A 47 3.53 -8.14 3.18
N TYR A 48 4.00 -9.37 3.23
CA TYR A 48 5.40 -9.68 2.99
C TYR A 48 5.57 -10.35 1.63
N ASN A 49 6.27 -9.70 0.70
CA ASN A 49 6.58 -10.26 -0.61
C ASN A 49 7.89 -11.06 -0.53
N ASN A 50 7.79 -12.39 -0.46
CA ASN A 50 8.96 -13.28 -0.39
C ASN A 50 9.86 -13.18 -1.62
N ALA A 51 9.28 -13.06 -2.82
CA ALA A 51 10.05 -12.98 -4.07
C ALA A 51 11.00 -11.77 -4.10
N ARG A 52 10.59 -10.66 -3.48
CA ARG A 52 11.38 -9.43 -3.39
C ARG A 52 12.04 -9.22 -2.03
N ASN A 53 11.76 -10.09 -1.06
CA ASN A 53 12.18 -9.98 0.35
C ASN A 53 11.87 -8.59 0.95
N ILE A 54 10.66 -8.07 0.72
CA ILE A 54 10.22 -6.76 1.22
C ILE A 54 8.82 -6.81 1.80
N ASN A 55 8.53 -5.92 2.74
CA ASN A 55 7.16 -5.65 3.14
C ASN A 55 6.52 -4.65 2.15
N GLY A 56 5.25 -4.86 1.85
CA GLY A 56 4.36 -3.97 1.11
C GLY A 56 3.08 -3.72 1.91
N CYS A 57 2.46 -2.56 1.70
CA CYS A 57 1.19 -2.20 2.31
C CYS A 57 0.08 -2.32 1.28
N ILE A 58 -0.88 -3.22 1.51
CA ILE A 58 -2.05 -3.37 0.63
C ILE A 58 -3.10 -2.34 1.04
N MET A 59 -3.42 -1.43 0.12
CA MET A 59 -4.31 -0.29 0.34
C MET A 59 -5.15 0.01 -0.90
N SER A 60 -6.24 0.76 -0.75
CA SER A 60 -7.18 1.11 -1.83
C SER A 60 -6.73 2.27 -2.73
N HIS A 61 -5.58 2.88 -2.42
CA HIS A 61 -5.05 4.06 -3.11
C HIS A 61 -3.52 4.01 -3.15
N THR A 62 -2.91 4.81 -4.01
CA THR A 62 -1.45 4.98 -4.07
C THR A 62 -0.98 6.08 -3.12
N ILE A 63 0.28 6.02 -2.70
CA ILE A 63 0.97 7.13 -2.01
C ILE A 63 1.92 7.86 -2.97
N THR A 64 2.35 9.06 -2.59
CA THR A 64 3.28 9.89 -3.37
C THR A 64 4.67 9.96 -2.72
N ASP A 65 5.66 10.44 -3.47
CA ASP A 65 7.00 10.74 -2.92
C ASP A 65 6.95 11.69 -1.73
N ALA A 66 6.04 12.68 -1.77
CA ALA A 66 5.85 13.63 -0.68
C ALA A 66 5.30 12.95 0.59
N ASP A 67 4.43 11.95 0.43
CA ASP A 67 3.96 11.13 1.55
C ASP A 67 5.10 10.35 2.19
N CYS A 68 5.97 9.75 1.36
CA CYS A 68 7.15 9.04 1.84
C CYS A 68 8.14 9.96 2.56
N ALA A 69 8.46 11.13 2.00
CA ALA A 69 9.34 12.12 2.64
C ALA A 69 8.77 12.63 3.97
N ARG A 70 7.43 12.67 4.11
CA ARG A 70 6.74 13.03 5.36
C ARG A 70 6.81 11.93 6.43
N LEU A 71 6.77 10.66 6.02
CA LEU A 71 6.83 9.52 6.94
C LEU A 71 8.24 9.23 7.45
N TYR A 72 9.25 9.53 6.63
CA TYR A 72 10.64 9.25 6.92
C TYR A 72 11.38 10.57 6.94
N THR A 73 11.53 11.12 8.13
CA THR A 73 12.30 12.32 8.38
C THR A 73 13.76 11.96 8.68
N LYS A 74 14.65 12.94 8.49
CA LYS A 74 16.06 12.87 8.87
C LYS A 74 16.40 14.02 9.79
N ILE A 75 17.48 13.88 10.55
CA ILE A 75 18.03 14.98 11.34
C ILE A 75 19.06 15.73 10.49
N GLU A 76 18.80 17.00 10.22
CA GLU A 76 19.73 17.91 9.54
C GLU A 76 19.95 19.13 10.42
N ASN A 77 21.20 19.42 10.76
CA ASN A 77 21.58 20.52 11.66
C ASN A 77 20.80 20.52 12.99
N GLY A 78 20.59 19.34 13.58
CA GLY A 78 19.89 19.16 14.86
C GLY A 78 18.37 19.32 14.79
N LYS A 79 17.79 19.46 13.59
CA LYS A 79 16.34 19.58 13.38
C LYS A 79 15.82 18.41 12.56
N GLU A 80 14.62 17.97 12.88
CA GLU A 80 13.90 16.99 12.07
C GLU A 80 13.37 17.67 10.79
N VAL A 81 13.77 17.13 9.64
CA VAL A 81 13.38 17.61 8.31
C VAL A 81 12.91 16.44 7.46
N LEU A 82 12.09 16.71 6.44
CA LEU A 82 11.64 15.68 5.50
C LEU A 82 12.85 15.07 4.77
N ASP A 83 12.85 13.75 4.55
CA ASP A 83 13.90 13.09 3.77
C ASP A 83 13.41 12.82 2.33
N PRO A 84 13.80 13.63 1.33
CA PRO A 84 13.39 13.44 -0.06
C PRO A 84 14.02 12.19 -0.70
N SER A 85 14.92 11.50 0.01
CA SER A 85 15.51 10.23 -0.43
C SER A 85 14.53 9.07 -0.38
N PHE A 86 13.41 9.19 0.35
CA PHE A 86 12.36 8.19 0.35
C PHE A 86 11.37 8.43 -0.78
N LYS A 87 11.17 7.40 -1.60
CA LYS A 87 10.33 7.44 -2.80
C LYS A 87 9.20 6.43 -2.71
N ALA A 88 8.05 6.80 -3.26
CA ALA A 88 6.90 5.93 -3.32
C ALA A 88 7.11 4.85 -4.38
N ASN A 89 6.81 3.61 -4.01
CA ASN A 89 6.71 2.50 -4.94
C ASN A 89 5.39 1.80 -4.68
N CYS A 90 4.46 1.97 -5.62
CA CYS A 90 3.13 1.37 -5.59
C CYS A 90 2.93 0.58 -6.88
N GLU A 91 2.59 -0.70 -6.74
CA GLU A 91 2.18 -1.54 -7.86
C GLU A 91 0.70 -1.89 -7.71
N HIS A 92 -0.03 -1.87 -8.83
CA HIS A 92 -1.42 -2.34 -8.85
C HIS A 92 -1.42 -3.81 -8.47
N TYR A 93 -2.38 -4.15 -7.61
CA TYR A 93 -2.38 -5.43 -6.93
C TYR A 93 -3.80 -5.99 -6.89
N THR A 94 -3.96 -7.15 -7.50
CA THR A 94 -5.21 -7.91 -7.50
C THR A 94 -4.88 -9.31 -7.00
N GLY A 95 -5.05 -9.57 -5.71
CA GLY A 95 -4.76 -10.89 -5.16
C GLY A 95 -4.68 -10.96 -3.65
N SER A 96 -4.38 -12.16 -3.14
CA SER A 96 -4.08 -12.43 -1.74
C SER A 96 -2.61 -12.18 -1.48
N CYS A 97 -2.30 -11.55 -0.33
CA CYS A 97 -0.96 -11.22 0.15
C CYS A 97 0.11 -12.16 -0.40
N PRO A 98 1.13 -11.66 -1.14
CA PRO A 98 2.12 -12.56 -1.73
C PRO A 98 2.74 -13.42 -0.62
N LYS A 99 2.89 -14.71 -0.88
CA LYS A 99 3.60 -15.63 0.01
C LYS A 99 5.01 -15.87 -0.50
#